data_AF-A0A5E4JFN4-F1
#
_entry.id   AF-A0A5E4JFN4-F1
#
_cell.length_a   1.000
_cell.length_b   1.000
_cell.length_c   1.000
_cell.angle_alpha   90.00
_cell.angle_beta   90.00
_cell.angle_gamma   90.00
#
_symmetry.space_group_name_H-M   'P 1'
#
loop_
_entity.id
_entity.type
_entity.pdbx_description
1 polymer ?
#
loop_
_entity_poly.entity_id
_entity_poly.type
_entity_poly.pdbx_seq_one_letter_code
_entity_poly.pdbx_strand_id
1 'polypeptide(L)'
;MDVVIIGYDKGKGKRTKFGLGALLAAAYNDKKDVFESVAKIGTGMTEEILTSLEEMLSKTTAKTKPARVISELVPDAWVVPKYVIEVRADEITLSPMHSCGKEKGKGYALRFPRMIKYRMDKKPEEATTVDEIKKMFSAQKRVALEATQQE
;
A
#
# COMPACT_ATOMS: atom_id res chain seq x y z
N MET A 1 -5.61 3.39 -7.61
CA MET A 1 -4.92 4.23 -6.61
C MET A 1 -3.44 4.05 -6.81
N ASP A 2 -2.65 5.11 -6.63
CA ASP A 2 -1.19 5.02 -6.75
C ASP A 2 -0.60 5.01 -5.34
N VAL A 3 0.20 4.00 -5.00
CA VAL A 3 0.77 3.80 -3.66
C VAL A 3 2.26 3.55 -3.73
N VAL A 4 2.98 3.93 -2.68
CA VAL A 4 4.43 3.80 -2.58
C VAL A 4 4.79 2.50 -1.89
N ILE A 5 5.75 1.75 -2.44
CA ILE A 5 6.32 0.57 -1.78
C ILE A 5 7.25 1.03 -0.65
N ILE A 6 6.96 0.59 0.57
CA ILE A 6 7.73 0.92 1.78
C ILE A 6 8.41 -0.30 2.42
N GLY A 7 8.11 -1.50 1.94
CA GLY A 7 8.72 -2.75 2.39
C GLY A 7 8.10 -3.95 1.71
N TYR A 8 8.63 -5.13 1.99
CA TYR A 8 8.08 -6.39 1.52
C TYR A 8 8.30 -7.54 2.50
N ASP A 9 7.38 -8.50 2.46
CA ASP A 9 7.50 -9.79 3.14
C ASP A 9 8.06 -10.82 2.16
N LYS A 10 8.92 -11.71 2.64
CA LYS A 10 9.50 -12.77 1.83
C LYS A 10 8.46 -13.82 1.46
N GLY A 11 8.63 -14.43 0.30
CA GLY A 11 7.79 -15.52 -0.16
C GLY A 11 7.86 -16.71 0.81
N LYS A 12 6.71 -17.29 1.15
CA LYS A 12 6.61 -18.54 1.94
C LYS A 12 6.08 -19.68 1.08
N GLY A 13 6.49 -20.90 1.37
CA GLY A 13 6.03 -22.11 0.66
C GLY A 13 6.38 -22.07 -0.84
N LYS A 14 5.37 -22.25 -1.71
CA LYS A 14 5.55 -22.22 -3.18
C LYS A 14 6.09 -20.88 -3.71
N ARG A 15 5.96 -19.79 -2.97
CA ARG A 15 6.46 -18.46 -3.37
C ARG A 15 7.90 -18.18 -2.95
N THR A 16 8.53 -19.07 -2.18
CA THR A 16 9.93 -18.92 -1.77
C THR A 16 10.87 -18.80 -2.98
N LYS A 17 10.56 -19.50 -4.09
CA LYS A 17 11.35 -19.43 -5.34
C LYS A 17 11.42 -18.04 -5.98
N PHE A 18 10.48 -17.15 -5.67
CA PHE A 18 10.46 -15.79 -6.21
C PHE A 18 11.02 -14.75 -5.23
N GLY A 19 11.37 -15.18 -4.00
CA GLY A 19 11.87 -14.32 -2.91
C GLY A 19 10.88 -13.31 -2.33
N LEU A 20 9.85 -12.89 -3.07
CA LEU A 20 8.84 -11.91 -2.64
C LEU A 20 7.45 -12.54 -2.45
N GLY A 21 6.83 -12.26 -1.29
CA GLY A 21 5.51 -12.78 -0.92
C GLY A 21 4.41 -11.73 -0.99
N ALA A 22 4.64 -10.58 -0.37
CA ALA A 22 3.72 -9.46 -0.35
C ALA A 22 4.46 -8.12 -0.22
N LEU A 23 3.92 -7.06 -0.81
CA LEU A 23 4.41 -5.70 -0.67
C LEU A 23 3.67 -4.99 0.46
N LEU A 24 4.39 -4.24 1.29
CA LEU A 24 3.79 -3.25 2.18
C LEU A 24 3.78 -1.90 1.45
N ALA A 25 2.58 -1.36 1.27
CA ALA A 25 2.35 -0.13 0.51
C ALA A 25 1.77 0.98 1.39
N ALA A 26 2.08 2.23 1.02
CA ALA A 26 1.71 3.43 1.74
C ALA A 26 1.12 4.50 0.83
N ALA A 27 0.24 5.31 1.41
CA ALA A 27 -0.23 6.56 0.85
C ALA A 27 0.66 7.72 1.33
N TYR A 28 0.67 8.82 0.61
CA TYR A 28 1.44 10.00 1.00
C TYR A 28 0.62 10.95 1.88
N ASN A 29 1.19 11.45 2.97
CA ASN A 29 0.62 12.47 3.82
C ASN A 29 1.40 13.77 3.61
N ASP A 30 0.87 14.63 2.75
CA ASP A 30 1.44 15.92 2.37
C ASP A 30 1.61 16.90 3.54
N LYS A 31 0.69 16.87 4.52
CA LYS A 31 0.73 17.74 5.70
C LYS A 31 1.88 17.43 6.65
N LYS A 32 2.30 16.16 6.69
CA LYS A 32 3.35 15.67 7.59
C LYS A 32 4.64 15.29 6.86
N ASP A 33 4.63 15.30 5.53
CA ASP A 33 5.71 14.82 4.67
C ASP A 33 6.15 13.36 4.96
N VAL A 34 5.16 12.47 5.12
CA VAL A 34 5.39 11.05 5.47
C VAL A 34 4.54 10.10 4.63
N PHE A 35 4.98 8.84 4.56
CA PHE A 35 4.27 7.73 3.93
C PHE A 35 3.60 6.87 5.00
N GLU A 36 2.28 6.79 4.95
CA GLU A 36 1.46 6.05 5.92
C GLU A 36 0.94 4.76 5.30
N SER A 37 1.27 3.61 5.90
CA SER A 37 0.86 2.29 5.40
C SER A 37 -0.66 2.15 5.24
N VAL A 38 -1.08 1.60 4.10
CA VAL A 38 -2.50 1.45 3.72
C VAL A 38 -2.85 0.05 3.24
N ALA A 39 -1.88 -0.76 2.81
CA ALA A 39 -2.16 -2.09 2.28
C ALA A 39 -0.98 -3.05 2.39
N LYS A 40 -1.28 -4.34 2.55
CA LYS A 40 -0.38 -5.43 2.15
C LYS A 40 -0.90 -6.05 0.85
N ILE A 41 -0.03 -6.16 -0.15
CA ILE A 41 -0.40 -6.54 -1.52
C ILE A 41 0.33 -7.83 -1.88
N GLY A 42 -0.39 -8.95 -1.88
CA GLY A 42 0.14 -10.27 -2.25
C GLY A 42 -0.42 -10.82 -3.56
N THR A 43 -1.14 -10.01 -4.34
CA THR A 43 -1.85 -10.43 -5.55
C THR A 43 -1.73 -9.39 -6.68
N GLY A 44 -2.02 -9.80 -7.91
CA GLY A 44 -1.90 -8.93 -9.11
C GLY A 44 -0.50 -8.87 -9.72
N MET A 45 0.41 -9.75 -9.29
CA MET A 45 1.78 -9.86 -9.82
C MET A 45 1.96 -11.22 -10.49
N THR A 46 2.47 -11.23 -11.71
CA THR A 46 2.92 -12.47 -12.38
C THR A 46 4.21 -12.97 -11.76
N GLU A 47 4.61 -14.21 -12.06
CA GLU A 47 5.88 -14.78 -11.58
C GLU A 47 7.08 -13.89 -11.99
N GLU A 48 7.07 -13.36 -13.21
CA GLU A 48 8.10 -12.47 -13.74
C GLU A 48 8.16 -11.13 -12.98
N ILE A 49 7.00 -10.55 -12.67
CA ILE A 49 6.91 -9.31 -11.88
C ILE A 49 7.42 -9.54 -10.47
N LEU A 50 7.11 -10.68 -9.84
CA LEU A 50 7.58 -11.00 -8.49
C LEU A 50 9.11 -11.07 -8.44
N THR A 51 9.74 -11.77 -9.38
CA THR A 51 11.21 -11.86 -9.46
C THR A 51 11.83 -10.48 -9.71
N SER A 52 11.28 -9.71 -10.65
CA SER A 52 11.77 -8.36 -10.95
C SER A 52 11.64 -7.39 -9.77
N LEU A 53 10.54 -7.46 -9.02
CA LEU A 53 10.37 -6.69 -7.78
C LEU A 53 11.39 -7.09 -6.73
N GLU A 54 11.65 -8.37 -6.55
CA GLU A 54 12.65 -8.84 -5.58
C GLU A 54 14.04 -8.30 -5.93
N GLU A 55 14.47 -8.43 -7.19
CA GLU A 55 15.77 -7.93 -7.65
C GLU A 55 15.91 -6.40 -7.53
N MET A 56 14.80 -5.68 -7.77
CA MET A 56 14.77 -4.22 -7.66
C MET A 56 14.79 -3.76 -6.20
N LEU A 57 13.92 -4.35 -5.38
CA LEU A 57 13.70 -3.91 -4.01
C LEU A 57 14.84 -4.33 -3.10
N SER A 58 15.44 -5.51 -3.32
CA SER A 58 16.62 -5.98 -2.57
C SER A 58 17.78 -4.98 -2.64
N LYS A 59 17.99 -4.33 -3.80
CA LYS A 59 19.01 -3.27 -3.99
C LYS A 59 18.69 -1.97 -3.27
N THR A 60 17.44 -1.77 -2.86
CA THR A 60 16.95 -0.56 -2.17
C THR A 60 16.48 -0.83 -0.74
N THR A 61 16.85 -1.99 -0.19
CA THR A 61 16.51 -2.34 1.18
C THR A 61 17.20 -1.42 2.17
N ALA A 62 16.44 -1.00 3.18
CA ALA A 62 16.92 -0.22 4.30
C ALA A 62 17.15 -1.15 5.51
N LYS A 63 18.25 -0.93 6.25
CA LYS A 63 18.56 -1.68 7.47
C LYS A 63 17.51 -1.51 8.57
N THR A 64 16.85 -0.36 8.58
CA THR A 64 15.83 0.04 9.55
C THR A 64 14.66 0.73 8.85
N LYS A 65 13.54 0.89 9.56
CA LYS A 65 12.39 1.65 9.05
C LYS A 65 12.83 3.06 8.62
N PRO A 66 12.54 3.50 7.37
CA PRO A 66 12.87 4.84 6.92
C PRO A 66 12.16 5.92 7.76
N ALA A 67 12.81 7.06 7.98
CA ALA A 67 12.30 8.12 8.85
C ALA A 67 10.94 8.68 8.39
N ARG A 68 10.73 8.81 7.07
CA ARG A 68 9.48 9.25 6.46
C ARG A 68 8.40 8.16 6.41
N VAL A 69 8.60 6.97 6.98
CA VAL A 69 7.62 5.88 6.94
C VAL A 69 6.96 5.68 8.30
N ILE A 70 5.64 5.81 8.32
CA ILE A 70 4.81 5.51 9.48
C ILE A 70 4.02 4.23 9.19
N SER A 71 4.31 3.18 9.93
CA SER A 71 3.55 1.93 9.90
C SER A 71 3.65 1.20 11.24
N GLU A 72 2.57 0.54 11.64
CA GLU A 72 2.54 -0.42 12.75
C GLU A 72 2.87 -1.84 12.28
N LEU A 73 2.71 -2.10 10.98
CA LEU A 73 3.14 -3.35 10.37
C LEU A 73 4.65 -3.30 10.15
N VAL A 74 5.32 -4.38 10.57
CA VAL A 74 6.74 -4.59 10.31
C VAL A 74 6.86 -5.60 9.16
N PRO A 75 7.41 -5.22 8.01
CA PRO A 75 7.74 -6.15 6.94
C PRO A 75 9.02 -6.91 7.26
N ASP A 76 9.26 -8.03 6.56
CA ASP A 76 10.54 -8.75 6.65
C ASP A 76 11.73 -7.89 6.18
N ALA A 77 11.50 -7.00 5.21
CA ALA A 77 12.49 -6.05 4.71
C ALA A 77 11.88 -4.66 4.49
N TRP A 78 12.49 -3.64 5.07
CA TRP A 78 12.16 -2.24 4.80
C TRP A 78 12.77 -1.78 3.49
N VAL A 79 12.09 -0.89 2.77
CA VAL A 79 12.57 -0.33 1.49
C VAL A 79 12.50 1.19 1.54
N VAL A 80 13.50 1.85 0.97
CA VAL A 80 13.49 3.31 0.81
C VAL A 80 12.32 3.71 -0.11
N PRO A 81 11.41 4.61 0.31
CA PRO A 81 10.26 5.03 -0.50
C PRO A 81 10.73 5.65 -1.81
N LYS A 82 10.55 4.93 -2.91
CA LYS A 82 11.05 5.31 -4.24
C LYS A 82 10.13 4.86 -5.35
N TYR A 83 9.57 3.66 -5.24
CA TYR A 83 8.79 3.04 -6.30
C TYR A 83 7.30 3.22 -6.04
N VAL A 84 6.58 3.70 -7.06
CA VAL A 84 5.13 3.86 -7.05
C VAL A 84 4.51 2.77 -7.90
N ILE A 85 3.44 2.17 -7.40
CA ILE A 85 2.64 1.18 -8.11
C ILE A 85 1.18 1.60 -8.15
N GLU A 86 0.51 1.26 -9.24
CA GLU A 86 -0.93 1.37 -9.33
C GLU A 86 -1.57 0.11 -8.75
N VAL A 87 -2.54 0.31 -7.86
CA VAL A 87 -3.30 -0.74 -7.20
C VAL A 87 -4.79 -0.52 -7.38
N ARG A 88 -5.52 -1.63 -7.50
CA ARG A 88 -6.98 -1.68 -7.43
C ARG A 88 -7.39 -2.41 -6.15
N ALA A 89 -8.45 -1.95 -5.53
CA ALA A 89 -9.07 -2.56 -4.37
C ALA A 89 -10.58 -2.57 -4.57
N ASP A 90 -11.27 -3.47 -3.87
CA ASP A 90 -12.73 -3.60 -3.96
C ASP A 90 -13.40 -2.47 -3.16
N GLU A 91 -12.86 -2.18 -1.97
CA GLU A 91 -13.32 -1.09 -1.10
C GLU A 91 -12.20 -0.59 -0.17
N ILE A 92 -12.43 0.58 0.44
CA ILE A 92 -11.63 1.12 1.53
C ILE A 92 -12.34 0.80 2.86
N THR A 93 -11.60 0.27 3.81
CA THR A 93 -12.08 -0.14 5.14
C THR A 93 -11.31 0.55 6.25
N LEU A 94 -11.79 0.45 7.49
CA LEU A 94 -11.06 0.89 8.68
C LEU A 94 -10.36 -0.29 9.35
N SER A 95 -9.06 -0.16 9.62
CA SER A 95 -8.23 -1.18 10.24
C SER A 95 -7.37 -0.59 11.37
N PRO A 96 -7.20 -1.29 12.51
CA PRO A 96 -6.26 -0.85 13.53
C PRO A 96 -4.79 -1.02 13.10
N MET A 97 -4.51 -1.90 12.13
CA MET A 97 -3.14 -2.27 11.74
C MET A 97 -2.48 -1.28 10.79
N HIS A 98 -3.29 -0.45 10.11
CA HIS A 98 -2.81 0.51 9.13
C HIS A 98 -2.80 1.93 9.71
N SER A 99 -1.79 2.71 9.30
CA SER A 99 -1.51 4.04 9.82
C SER A 99 -2.10 5.17 8.96
N CYS A 100 -2.47 4.88 7.72
CA CYS A 100 -3.03 5.85 6.78
C CYS A 100 -4.26 6.56 7.37
N GLY A 101 -4.16 7.86 7.62
CA GLY A 101 -5.24 8.68 8.17
C GLY A 101 -5.76 8.18 9.51
N LYS A 102 -4.90 7.54 10.32
CA LYS A 102 -5.31 6.91 11.58
C LYS A 102 -5.90 7.92 12.55
N GLU A 103 -7.18 7.74 12.88
CA GLU A 103 -7.93 8.53 13.85
C GLU A 103 -8.64 7.56 14.82
N LYS A 104 -8.65 7.88 16.13
CA LYS A 104 -9.31 7.06 17.17
C LYS A 104 -8.93 5.56 17.13
N GLY A 105 -7.66 5.28 16.84
CA GLY A 105 -7.10 3.93 16.83
C GLY A 105 -7.34 3.12 15.54
N LYS A 106 -7.95 3.69 14.49
CA LYS A 106 -8.16 3.00 13.20
C LYS A 106 -7.72 3.89 12.03
N GLY A 107 -6.95 3.32 11.10
CA GLY A 107 -6.59 3.95 9.82
C GLY A 107 -7.32 3.32 8.65
N TYR A 108 -7.21 3.95 7.48
CA TYR A 108 -7.75 3.44 6.23
C TYR A 108 -6.90 2.26 5.72
N ALA A 109 -7.58 1.27 5.17
CA ALA A 109 -6.97 0.08 4.60
C ALA A 109 -7.67 -0.33 3.30
N LEU A 110 -6.92 -0.83 2.34
CA LEU A 110 -7.47 -1.35 1.10
C LEU A 110 -7.91 -2.81 1.27
N ARG A 111 -9.15 -3.13 0.89
CA ARG A 111 -9.65 -4.51 0.88
C ARG A 111 -9.39 -5.17 -0.47
N PHE A 112 -8.84 -6.38 -0.42
CA PHE A 112 -8.43 -7.17 -1.58
C PHE A 112 -7.58 -6.38 -2.59
N PRO A 113 -6.48 -5.74 -2.15
CA PRO A 113 -5.66 -4.94 -3.03
C PRO A 113 -4.88 -5.83 -4.01
N ARG A 114 -4.86 -5.43 -5.27
CA ARG A 114 -4.18 -6.10 -6.38
C ARG A 114 -3.30 -5.09 -7.10
N MET A 115 -2.03 -5.43 -7.34
CA MET A 115 -1.17 -4.64 -8.19
C MET A 115 -1.71 -4.67 -9.63
N ILE A 116 -1.64 -3.52 -10.31
CA ILE A 116 -2.01 -3.37 -11.72
C ILE A 116 -0.77 -3.16 -12.57
N LYS A 117 0.04 -2.14 -12.24
CA LYS A 117 1.27 -1.82 -12.97
C LYS A 117 2.22 -0.94 -12.16
N TYR A 118 3.44 -0.80 -12.64
CA TYR A 118 4.38 0.21 -12.17
C TYR A 118 3.98 1.61 -12.64
N ARG A 119 4.29 2.62 -11.83
CA ARG A 119 4.13 4.04 -12.16
C ARG A 119 5.49 4.73 -12.16
N MET A 120 6.30 4.41 -13.17
CA MET A 120 7.63 5.01 -13.37
C MET A 120 7.55 6.50 -13.73
N ASP A 121 6.37 6.97 -14.13
CA ASP A 121 6.03 8.35 -14.43
C ASP A 121 5.76 9.20 -13.18
N LYS A 122 5.72 8.59 -11.98
CA LYS A 122 5.38 9.28 -10.72
C LYS A 122 6.50 9.20 -9.70
N LYS A 123 6.74 10.31 -9.01
CA LYS A 123 7.54 10.35 -7.78
C LYS A 123 6.72 9.86 -6.59
N PRO A 124 7.36 9.38 -5.50
CA PRO A 124 6.67 8.99 -4.27
C PRO A 124 5.73 10.06 -3.72
N GLU A 125 6.11 11.33 -3.79
CA GLU A 125 5.32 12.48 -3.32
C GLU A 125 4.09 12.77 -4.20
N GLU A 126 3.99 12.18 -5.40
CA GLU A 126 2.86 12.28 -6.33
C GLU A 126 1.91 11.07 -6.25
N ALA A 127 2.15 10.18 -5.27
CA ALA A 127 1.25 9.07 -4.95
C ALA A 127 -0.07 9.59 -4.37
N THR A 128 -1.08 8.73 -4.32
CA THR A 128 -2.38 9.06 -3.74
C THR A 128 -2.20 9.49 -2.29
N THR A 129 -2.81 10.63 -1.96
CA THR A 129 -2.69 11.28 -0.66
C THR A 129 -3.70 10.74 0.35
N VAL A 130 -3.40 10.83 1.65
CA VAL A 130 -4.31 10.44 2.74
C VAL A 130 -5.66 11.15 2.63
N ASP A 131 -5.67 12.44 2.25
CA ASP A 131 -6.90 13.22 2.07
C ASP A 131 -7.74 12.70 0.89
N GLU A 132 -7.12 12.29 -0.21
CA GLU A 132 -7.82 11.64 -1.32
C GLU A 132 -8.45 10.31 -0.89
N ILE A 133 -7.74 9.49 -0.11
CA ILE A 133 -8.27 8.23 0.43
C ILE A 133 -9.47 8.49 1.33
N LYS A 134 -9.40 9.51 2.20
CA LYS A 134 -10.51 9.93 3.07
C LYS A 134 -11.74 10.36 2.28
N LYS A 135 -11.55 11.08 1.16
CA LYS A 135 -12.63 11.47 0.24
C LYS A 135 -13.24 10.24 -0.44
N MET A 136 -12.42 9.33 -0.96
CA MET A 136 -12.88 8.08 -1.60
C MET A 136 -13.69 7.21 -0.63
N PHE A 137 -13.23 7.07 0.62
CA PHE A 137 -13.95 6.32 1.65
C PHE A 137 -15.32 6.94 1.99
N SER A 138 -15.37 8.27 2.13
CA SER A 138 -16.63 8.99 2.40
C SER A 138 -17.61 8.84 1.24
N ALA A 139 -17.13 8.91 0.00
CA ALA A 139 -17.94 8.71 -1.20
C ALA A 139 -18.50 7.28 -1.28
N GLN A 140 -17.67 6.26 -1.00
CA GLN A 140 -18.09 4.86 -0.96
C GLN A 140 -19.24 4.64 0.04
N LYS A 141 -19.15 5.21 1.25
CA LYS A 141 -20.22 5.11 2.25
C LYS A 141 -21.54 5.73 1.79
N ARG A 142 -21.48 6.88 1.10
CA ARG A 142 -22.67 7.53 0.57
C ARG A 142 -23.38 6.66 -0.45
N VAL A 143 -22.63 6.09 -1.40
CA VAL A 143 -23.18 5.18 -2.42
C VAL A 143 -23.81 3.94 -1.76
N ALA A 144 -23.17 3.36 -0.75
CA ALA A 144 -23.72 2.22 -0.03
C ALA A 144 -25.04 2.55 0.69
N LEU A 145 -25.15 3.74 1.30
CA LEU A 145 -26.38 4.19 1.97
C LEU A 145 -27.52 4.47 0.98
N GLU A 146 -27.22 5.06 -0.18
CA GLU A 146 -28.21 5.34 -1.22
C GLU A 146 -28.77 4.04 -1.82
N ALA A 147 -27.94 3.02 -2.00
CA ALA A 147 -28.37 1.71 -2.50
C ALA A 147 -29.35 1.01 -1.53
N THR A 148 -29.11 1.07 -0.22
CA THR A 148 -30.00 0.46 0.80
C THR A 148 -31.33 1.18 0.96
N GLN A 149 -31.45 2.45 0.54
CA GLN A 149 -32.70 3.21 0.60
C GLN A 149 -33.60 3.02 -0.63
N GLN A 150 -33.10 2.34 -1.67
CA GLN A 150 -33.83 2.04 -2.91
C GLN A 150 -34.36 0.60 -2.97
N GLU A 151 -34.08 -0.21 -1.94
CA GLU A 151 -34.60 -1.57 -1.73
C GLU A 151 -35.76 -1.57 -0.73
#